data_AF-A0A970WWK6-F1
#
_entry.id   AF-A0A970WWK6-F1
#
_cell.length_a   1.000
_cell.length_b   1.000
_cell.length_c   1.000
_cell.angle_alpha   90.00
_cell.angle_beta   90.00
_cell.angle_gamma   90.00
#
_symmetry.space_group_name_H-M   'P 1'
#
loop_
_entity.id
_entity.type
_entity.pdbx_description
1 polymer ?
#
loop_
_entity_poly.entity_id
_entity_poly.type
_entity_poly.pdbx_seq_one_letter_code
_entity_poly.pdbx_strand_id
1 'polypeptide(L)'
;MKTRILLILLGLVLTSFLSTGTVHAKNRAAVTFNESYADARDTELNLENWMVNECYWKCMEFNCLARDFDEALVLEEWMTGIETWESRIYAPVEEETALVLEKWMTGIGAWESYVYAPAEEEATLSLGSWMTDGRFWNRGAGNYAAIGE
;
A
#
# COMPACT_ATOMS: atom_id res chain seq x y z
N MET A 1 72.63 -1.35 -4.44
CA MET A 1 72.15 -2.70 -4.82
C MET A 1 70.86 -3.08 -4.07
N LYS A 2 70.80 -2.93 -2.74
CA LYS A 2 69.62 -3.25 -1.92
C LYS A 2 68.32 -2.55 -2.36
N THR A 3 68.36 -1.25 -2.69
CA THR A 3 67.20 -0.47 -3.15
C THR A 3 66.70 -0.85 -4.55
N ARG A 4 67.61 -1.22 -5.45
CA ARG A 4 67.26 -1.72 -6.79
C ARG A 4 66.55 -3.07 -6.74
N ILE A 5 67.02 -3.97 -5.87
CA ILE A 5 66.40 -5.28 -5.66
C ILE A 5 65.01 -5.12 -5.03
N LEU A 6 64.86 -4.20 -4.08
CA LEU A 6 63.59 -3.92 -3.40
C LEU A 6 62.54 -3.35 -4.38
N LEU A 7 62.95 -2.44 -5.28
CA LEU A 7 62.06 -1.88 -6.31
C LEU A 7 61.63 -2.92 -7.35
N ILE A 8 62.52 -3.84 -7.74
CA ILE A 8 62.19 -4.92 -8.67
C ILE A 8 61.20 -5.91 -8.04
N LEU A 9 61.39 -6.26 -6.76
CA LEU A 9 60.47 -7.11 -6.02
C LEU A 9 59.09 -6.46 -5.85
N LEU A 10 59.04 -5.17 -5.51
CA LEU A 10 57.78 -4.42 -5.40
C LEU A 10 57.05 -4.36 -6.75
N GLY A 11 57.77 -4.15 -7.84
CA GLY A 11 57.23 -4.16 -9.20
C GLY A 11 56.63 -5.52 -9.58
N LEU A 12 57.33 -6.62 -9.28
CA LEU A 12 56.81 -7.96 -9.52
C LEU A 12 55.52 -8.25 -8.76
N VAL A 13 55.45 -7.88 -7.47
CA VAL A 13 54.25 -8.05 -6.64
C VAL A 13 53.07 -7.19 -7.16
N LEU A 14 53.34 -5.97 -7.61
CA LEU A 14 52.29 -5.11 -8.17
C LEU A 14 51.74 -5.68 -9.49
N THR A 15 52.61 -6.20 -10.36
CA THR A 15 52.18 -6.81 -11.63
C THR A 15 51.40 -8.11 -11.44
N SER A 16 51.78 -8.94 -10.46
CA SER A 16 51.01 -10.14 -10.15
C SER A 16 49.63 -9.80 -9.59
N PHE A 17 49.54 -8.79 -8.72
CA PHE A 17 48.26 -8.31 -8.16
C PHE A 17 47.32 -7.70 -9.20
N LEU A 18 47.86 -7.00 -10.21
CA LEU A 18 47.06 -6.45 -11.30
C LEU A 18 46.58 -7.53 -12.29
N SER A 19 47.36 -8.60 -12.49
CA SER A 19 47.00 -9.69 -13.41
C SER A 19 45.94 -10.66 -12.87
N THR A 20 45.78 -10.78 -11.55
CA THR A 20 44.72 -11.59 -10.93
C THR A 20 43.36 -10.87 -10.87
N GLY A 21 43.31 -9.56 -11.15
CA GLY A 21 42.08 -8.76 -11.15
C GLY A 21 41.25 -8.80 -12.43
N THR A 22 41.70 -9.47 -13.50
CA THR A 22 41.03 -9.39 -14.82
C THR A 22 40.74 -10.75 -15.45
N VAL A 23 40.26 -11.72 -14.69
CA VAL A 23 39.74 -12.97 -15.24
C VAL A 23 38.34 -13.30 -14.72
N HIS A 24 37.40 -13.24 -15.67
CA HIS A 24 36.03 -13.75 -15.67
C HIS A 24 34.91 -12.91 -15.03
N ALA A 25 34.49 -11.86 -15.75
CA ALA A 25 33.07 -11.54 -15.87
C ALA A 25 32.63 -11.86 -17.31
N LYS A 26 32.01 -13.02 -17.53
CA LYS A 26 31.66 -13.54 -18.87
C LYS A 26 30.45 -12.83 -19.51
N ASN A 27 30.01 -11.69 -18.98
CA ASN A 27 28.87 -10.91 -19.49
C ASN A 27 29.02 -9.41 -19.16
N ARG A 28 30.10 -8.75 -19.59
CA ARG A 28 30.15 -7.29 -19.53
C ARG A 28 29.52 -6.73 -20.79
N ALA A 29 28.20 -6.58 -20.78
CA ALA A 29 27.53 -5.69 -21.71
C ALA A 29 28.20 -4.31 -21.58
N ALA A 30 28.60 -3.73 -22.71
CA ALA A 30 28.98 -2.33 -22.74
C ALA A 30 27.74 -1.56 -22.25
N VAL A 31 27.81 -1.00 -21.05
CA VAL A 31 26.77 -0.13 -20.52
C VAL A 31 26.83 1.16 -21.34
N THR A 32 26.17 1.14 -22.49
CA THR A 32 25.71 2.35 -23.16
C THR A 32 24.64 2.95 -22.28
N PHE A 33 24.88 4.19 -21.88
CA PHE A 33 24.05 5.03 -21.05
C PHE A 33 22.66 5.22 -21.70
N ASN A 34 21.73 4.27 -21.50
CA ASN A 34 20.31 4.42 -21.83
C ASN A 34 19.40 3.32 -21.21
N GLU A 35 19.66 2.90 -19.97
CA GLU A 35 18.84 1.89 -19.25
C GLU A 35 17.86 2.49 -18.22
N SER A 36 17.37 3.71 -18.41
CA SER A 36 16.24 4.21 -17.58
C SER A 36 14.88 3.60 -17.96
N TYR A 37 14.87 2.68 -18.92
CA TYR A 37 13.70 1.89 -19.34
C TYR A 37 14.04 0.40 -19.44
N ALA A 38 14.81 -0.11 -18.46
CA ALA A 38 14.98 -1.54 -18.29
C ALA A 38 13.63 -2.16 -17.90
N ASP A 39 12.87 -2.56 -18.93
CA ASP A 39 11.93 -3.68 -18.98
C ASP A 39 11.56 -4.21 -17.58
N ALA A 40 10.63 -3.53 -16.91
CA ALA A 40 9.95 -4.05 -15.73
C ALA A 40 9.01 -5.17 -16.18
N ARG A 41 9.56 -6.26 -16.71
CA ARG A 41 8.81 -7.50 -16.88
C ARG A 41 8.76 -8.15 -15.52
N ASP A 42 7.55 -8.18 -14.97
CA ASP A 42 7.25 -9.02 -13.82
C ASP A 42 7.76 -10.43 -14.09
N THR A 43 8.38 -11.02 -13.07
CA THR A 43 8.77 -12.43 -13.09
C THR A 43 7.57 -13.29 -13.46
N GLU A 44 7.78 -14.30 -14.30
CA GLU A 44 6.73 -15.21 -14.74
C GLU A 44 5.93 -15.74 -13.52
N LEU A 45 4.63 -15.43 -13.49
CA LEU A 45 3.75 -15.80 -12.40
C LEU A 45 3.51 -17.31 -12.44
N ASN A 46 4.17 -18.04 -11.54
CA ASN A 46 3.93 -19.45 -11.35
C ASN A 46 2.65 -19.63 -10.52
N LEU A 47 1.59 -20.13 -11.16
CA LEU A 47 0.34 -20.44 -10.46
C LEU A 47 0.48 -21.78 -9.74
N GLU A 48 0.26 -21.76 -8.43
CA GLU A 48 0.22 -22.97 -7.61
C GLU A 48 -1.14 -23.68 -7.76
N ASN A 49 -1.19 -24.99 -7.52
CA ASN A 49 -2.39 -25.81 -7.73
C ASN A 49 -3.63 -25.25 -6.98
N TRP A 50 -3.45 -24.73 -5.77
CA TRP A 50 -4.55 -24.14 -5.00
C TRP A 50 -5.14 -22.87 -5.64
N MET A 51 -4.36 -22.16 -6.48
CA MET A 51 -4.81 -20.93 -7.14
C MET A 51 -5.75 -21.20 -8.32
N VAL A 52 -5.65 -22.38 -8.94
CA VAL A 52 -6.37 -22.72 -10.17
C VAL A 52 -7.34 -23.89 -10.03
N ASN A 53 -7.17 -24.71 -8.99
CA ASN A 53 -7.99 -25.87 -8.79
C ASN A 53 -9.33 -25.48 -8.15
N GLU A 54 -10.39 -25.63 -8.93
CA GLU A 54 -11.78 -25.34 -8.57
C GLU A 54 -12.24 -26.03 -7.30
N CYS A 55 -11.65 -27.16 -6.90
CA CYS A 55 -11.99 -27.81 -5.64
C CYS A 55 -11.69 -26.91 -4.43
N TYR A 56 -10.65 -26.05 -4.46
CA TYR A 56 -10.34 -25.15 -3.35
C TYR A 56 -11.31 -23.96 -3.29
N TRP A 57 -11.78 -23.47 -4.43
CA TRP A 57 -12.66 -22.28 -4.52
C TRP A 57 -14.14 -22.61 -4.45
N LYS A 58 -14.57 -23.72 -5.06
CA LYS A 58 -15.93 -24.27 -4.98
C LYS A 58 -16.12 -25.19 -3.79
N CYS A 59 -15.20 -25.19 -2.83
CA CYS A 59 -15.25 -26.10 -1.70
C CYS A 59 -16.50 -25.90 -0.82
N MET A 60 -17.10 -24.70 -0.87
CA MET A 60 -18.38 -24.40 -0.22
C MET A 60 -19.59 -25.09 -0.90
N GLU A 61 -19.52 -25.39 -2.21
CA GLU A 61 -20.55 -26.16 -2.94
C GLU A 61 -20.34 -27.68 -2.82
N PHE A 62 -19.08 -28.12 -2.65
CA PHE A 62 -18.72 -29.55 -2.65
C PHE A 62 -18.34 -30.13 -1.27
N ASN A 63 -18.42 -29.35 -0.18
CA ASN A 63 -18.12 -29.79 1.19
C ASN A 63 -16.76 -30.52 1.33
N CYS A 64 -15.74 -30.10 0.55
CA CYS A 64 -14.42 -30.75 0.58
C CYS A 64 -13.54 -30.36 1.76
N LEU A 65 -13.98 -29.39 2.56
CA LEU A 65 -13.48 -29.13 3.91
C LEU A 65 -14.60 -29.50 4.87
N ALA A 66 -14.30 -30.27 5.92
CA ALA A 66 -15.23 -30.44 7.03
C ALA A 66 -15.56 -29.05 7.54
N ARG A 67 -16.83 -28.66 7.42
CA ARG A 67 -17.29 -27.34 7.84
C ARG A 67 -17.30 -27.33 9.37
N ASP A 68 -16.17 -26.94 9.97
CA ASP A 68 -16.15 -26.54 11.37
C ASP A 68 -16.98 -25.26 11.44
N PHE A 69 -18.23 -25.42 11.86
CA PHE A 69 -18.97 -24.27 12.34
C PHE A 69 -18.34 -23.91 13.68
N ASP A 70 -17.95 -22.64 13.82
CA ASP A 70 -17.72 -22.09 15.14
C ASP A 70 -18.98 -22.30 16.00
N GLU A 71 -18.80 -22.52 17.30
CA GLU A 71 -19.92 -22.60 18.23
C GLU A 71 -20.81 -21.35 18.10
N ALA A 72 -22.11 -21.52 18.30
CA ALA A 72 -23.06 -20.41 18.23
C ALA A 72 -22.61 -19.31 19.20
N LEU A 73 -22.47 -18.07 18.70
CA LEU A 73 -22.10 -16.93 19.51
C LEU A 73 -23.15 -16.70 20.61
N VAL A 74 -22.78 -16.99 21.85
CA VAL A 74 -23.62 -16.73 23.03
C VAL A 74 -23.28 -15.33 23.54
N LEU A 75 -24.26 -14.43 23.53
CA LEU A 75 -24.11 -13.13 24.15
C LEU A 75 -24.22 -13.29 25.68
N GLU A 76 -23.23 -12.75 26.39
CA GLU A 76 -23.22 -12.78 27.85
C GLU A 76 -24.24 -11.77 28.42
N GLU A 77 -24.69 -11.99 29.66
CA GLU A 77 -25.73 -11.17 30.31
C GLU A 77 -25.34 -9.69 30.36
N TRP A 78 -24.06 -9.36 30.55
CA TRP A 78 -23.60 -7.98 30.54
C TRP A 78 -23.73 -7.28 29.17
N MET A 79 -23.78 -8.04 28.08
CA MET A 79 -23.92 -7.49 26.72
C MET A 79 -25.37 -7.14 26.38
N THR A 80 -26.34 -7.74 27.07
CA THR A 80 -27.76 -7.69 26.71
C THR A 80 -28.69 -7.21 27.83
N GLY A 81 -28.24 -7.28 29.08
CA GLY A 81 -29.02 -6.86 30.24
C GLY A 81 -29.10 -5.34 30.33
N ILE A 82 -30.29 -4.77 30.20
CA ILE A 82 -30.49 -3.31 30.31
C ILE A 82 -29.93 -2.75 31.64
N GLU A 83 -29.93 -3.55 32.70
CA GLU A 83 -29.39 -3.21 34.01
C GLU A 83 -27.88 -2.98 34.02
N THR A 84 -27.10 -3.60 33.11
CA THR A 84 -25.66 -3.32 32.97
C THR A 84 -25.37 -2.07 32.15
N TRP A 85 -26.29 -1.66 31.28
CA TRP A 85 -26.18 -0.47 30.43
C TRP A 85 -26.73 0.78 31.09
N GLU A 86 -27.69 0.65 32.01
CA GLU A 86 -28.23 1.76 32.79
C GLU A 86 -27.27 2.18 33.90
N SER A 87 -26.16 2.81 33.50
CA SER A 87 -25.20 3.47 34.39
C SER A 87 -25.81 4.61 35.21
N ARG A 88 -27.06 5.04 34.92
CA ARG A 88 -27.76 6.13 35.62
C ARG A 88 -27.96 5.88 37.12
N ILE A 89 -27.90 4.63 37.58
CA ILE A 89 -28.03 4.29 39.00
C ILE A 89 -26.70 4.43 39.76
N TYR A 90 -25.56 4.33 39.06
CA TYR A 90 -24.22 4.27 39.68
C TYR A 90 -23.25 5.38 39.26
N ALA A 91 -23.53 6.10 38.18
CA ALA A 91 -22.77 7.28 37.80
C ALA A 91 -23.28 8.47 38.65
N PRO A 92 -22.40 9.21 39.35
CA PRO A 92 -22.79 10.53 39.83
C PRO A 92 -23.32 11.33 38.63
N VAL A 93 -24.39 12.09 38.84
CA VAL A 93 -24.81 13.09 37.86
C VAL A 93 -23.66 14.07 37.73
N GLU A 94 -22.81 13.87 36.72
CA GLU A 94 -21.80 14.83 36.34
C GLU A 94 -22.55 16.06 35.83
N GLU A 95 -22.70 17.07 36.69
CA GLU A 95 -23.13 18.39 36.25
C GLU A 95 -21.98 18.98 35.42
N GLU A 96 -22.04 18.77 34.10
CA GLU A 96 -21.13 19.47 33.19
C GLU A 96 -21.32 20.97 33.37
N THR A 97 -20.22 21.68 33.61
CA THR A 97 -20.25 23.15 33.66
C THR A 97 -20.75 23.68 32.33
N ALA A 98 -21.62 24.69 32.36
CA ALA A 98 -22.13 25.32 31.15
C ALA A 98 -20.99 25.71 30.20
N LEU A 99 -21.09 25.29 28.94
CA LEU A 99 -20.08 25.58 27.92
C LEU A 99 -19.91 27.10 27.77
N VAL A 100 -18.76 27.62 28.18
CA VAL A 100 -18.41 29.04 28.00
C VAL A 100 -17.62 29.18 26.70
N LEU A 101 -18.20 29.88 25.72
CA LEU A 101 -17.47 30.22 24.50
C LEU A 101 -16.39 31.26 24.82
N GLU A 102 -15.16 30.93 24.48
CA GLU A 102 -14.04 31.86 24.64
C GLU A 102 -14.12 33.00 23.62
N LYS A 103 -13.48 34.13 23.93
CA LYS A 103 -13.57 35.36 23.13
C LYS A 103 -13.09 35.18 21.68
N TRP A 104 -12.17 34.25 21.42
CA TRP A 104 -11.71 33.94 20.08
C TRP A 104 -12.75 33.15 19.27
N MET A 105 -13.63 32.38 19.91
CA MET A 105 -14.66 31.58 19.24
C MET A 105 -15.82 32.46 18.73
N THR A 106 -16.02 33.62 19.34
CA THR A 106 -17.15 34.52 19.08
C THR A 106 -16.74 35.86 18.47
N GLY A 107 -15.48 36.25 18.58
CA GLY A 107 -14.97 37.48 18.02
C GLY A 107 -14.77 37.38 16.51
N ILE A 108 -15.59 38.09 15.73
CA ILE A 108 -15.45 38.23 14.26
C ILE A 108 -13.98 38.56 13.87
N GLY A 109 -13.32 39.45 14.61
CA GLY A 109 -11.91 39.78 14.39
C GLY A 109 -10.89 38.66 14.61
N ALA A 110 -11.23 37.61 15.38
CA ALA A 110 -10.36 36.43 15.54
C ALA A 110 -10.34 35.60 14.25
N TRP A 111 -11.49 35.51 13.57
CA TRP A 111 -11.65 34.82 12.29
C TRP A 111 -11.19 35.67 11.11
N GLU A 112 -11.35 37.00 11.19
CA GLU A 112 -10.91 37.95 10.15
C GLU A 112 -9.39 38.23 10.19
N SER A 113 -8.65 37.74 11.19
CA SER A 113 -7.17 37.82 11.19
C SER A 113 -6.51 36.98 10.09
N TYR A 114 -7.29 36.09 9.45
CA TYR A 114 -6.86 35.27 8.31
C TYR A 114 -7.00 35.97 6.95
N VAL A 115 -6.99 37.31 6.91
CA VAL A 115 -7.13 38.10 5.67
C VAL A 115 -5.80 38.27 4.90
N TYR A 116 -4.71 37.63 5.29
CA TYR A 116 -3.42 37.68 4.55
C TYR A 116 -2.73 36.33 4.32
N ALA A 117 -3.47 35.22 4.28
CA ALA A 117 -3.01 34.14 3.41
C ALA A 117 -3.29 34.61 1.97
N PRO A 118 -2.30 34.71 1.06
CA PRO A 118 -2.62 34.86 -0.36
C PRO A 118 -3.60 33.74 -0.69
N ALA A 119 -4.72 34.07 -1.34
CA ALA A 119 -5.64 33.05 -1.83
C ALA A 119 -4.78 32.06 -2.63
N GLU A 120 -4.61 30.84 -2.10
CA GLU A 120 -3.94 29.81 -2.86
C GLU A 120 -4.82 29.60 -4.09
N GLU A 121 -4.29 29.97 -5.25
CA GLU A 121 -4.90 29.64 -6.53
C GLU A 121 -4.84 28.12 -6.63
N GLU A 122 -5.86 27.46 -6.08
CA GLU A 122 -6.07 26.03 -6.23
C GLU A 122 -6.08 25.75 -7.73
N ALA A 123 -5.09 24.99 -8.20
CA ALA A 123 -5.01 24.63 -9.59
C ALA A 123 -6.32 23.96 -10.00
N THR A 124 -6.93 24.41 -11.10
CA THR A 124 -8.15 23.80 -11.65
C THR A 124 -7.98 22.28 -11.72
N LEU A 125 -8.77 21.54 -10.94
CA LEU A 125 -8.69 20.10 -10.87
C LEU A 125 -9.03 19.51 -12.25
N SER A 126 -7.99 19.14 -13.02
CA SER A 126 -8.18 18.45 -14.28
C SER A 126 -8.44 16.97 -14.00
N LEU A 127 -9.64 16.49 -14.30
CA LEU A 127 -9.94 15.07 -14.23
C LEU A 127 -9.18 14.33 -15.34
N GLY A 128 -8.55 13.21 -14.99
CA GLY A 128 -7.94 12.33 -15.98
C GLY A 128 -9.00 11.76 -16.93
N SER A 129 -8.62 11.45 -18.16
CA SER A 129 -9.52 10.81 -19.14
C SER A 129 -10.14 9.53 -18.60
N TRP A 130 -9.41 8.75 -17.80
CA TRP A 130 -9.91 7.54 -17.15
C TRP A 130 -11.05 7.81 -16.13
N MET A 131 -11.12 9.00 -15.53
CA MET A 131 -12.16 9.38 -14.57
C MET A 131 -13.48 9.76 -15.23
N THR A 132 -13.42 10.15 -16.51
CA THR A 132 -14.57 10.69 -17.26
C THR A 132 -15.01 9.77 -18.39
N ASP A 133 -14.14 8.87 -18.84
CA ASP A 133 -14.42 7.96 -19.93
C ASP A 133 -15.14 6.69 -19.44
N GLY A 134 -16.40 6.55 -19.84
CA GLY A 134 -17.25 5.42 -19.51
C GLY A 134 -16.69 4.06 -19.93
N ARG A 135 -15.70 3.98 -20.81
CA ARG A 135 -15.02 2.71 -21.16
C ARG A 135 -14.25 2.10 -19.98
N PHE A 136 -13.79 2.93 -19.04
CA PHE A 136 -13.10 2.47 -17.83
C PHE A 136 -14.08 2.02 -16.74
N TRP A 137 -15.34 2.48 -16.78
CA TRP A 137 -16.34 2.23 -15.74
C TRP A 137 -17.46 1.27 -16.18
N ASN A 138 -17.75 1.17 -17.47
CA ASN A 138 -18.86 0.38 -18.03
C ASN A 138 -18.41 -0.98 -18.58
N ARG A 139 -17.55 -1.72 -17.86
CA ARG A 139 -17.25 -3.13 -18.19
C ARG A 139 -18.28 -4.13 -17.61
N GLY A 140 -19.51 -3.69 -17.34
CA GLY A 140 -20.55 -4.54 -16.72
C GLY A 140 -21.91 -4.58 -17.42
N ALA A 141 -22.18 -3.75 -18.43
CA ALA A 141 -23.53 -3.59 -18.98
C ALA A 141 -23.65 -3.94 -20.48
N GLY A 142 -22.84 -4.88 -20.99
CA GLY A 142 -22.66 -5.09 -22.44
C GLY A 142 -23.09 -6.44 -23.03
N ASN A 143 -23.50 -7.45 -22.25
CA ASN A 143 -23.71 -8.81 -22.78
C ASN A 143 -25.09 -9.45 -22.51
N TYR A 144 -26.15 -8.66 -22.29
CA TYR A 144 -27.52 -9.20 -22.11
C TYR A 144 -28.57 -8.63 -23.07
N ALA A 145 -28.20 -8.33 -24.32
CA ALA A 145 -29.18 -7.94 -25.33
C ALA A 145 -28.83 -8.50 -26.72
N ALA A 146 -28.97 -9.81 -26.89
CA ALA A 146 -29.25 -10.46 -28.18
C ALA A 146 -29.63 -11.94 -27.96
N ILE A 147 -30.75 -12.19 -27.28
CA ILE A 147 -31.50 -13.44 -27.46
C ILE A 147 -32.96 -13.04 -27.60
N GLY A 148 -33.45 -13.01 -28.83
CA GLY A 148 -34.85 -12.72 -29.13
C GLY A 148 -35.04 -11.93 -30.42
N GLU A 149 -34.78 -12.57 -31.55
CA GLU A 149 -35.72 -12.70 -32.68
C GLU A 149 -35.54 -14.08 -33.31
#